data_AF-A0A5N6H5M5-F1
#
_entry.id   AF-A0A5N6H5M5-F1
#
_cell.length_a   1.000
_cell.length_b   1.000
_cell.length_c   1.000
_cell.angle_alpha   90.00
_cell.angle_beta   90.00
_cell.angle_gamma   90.00
#
_symmetry.space_group_name_H-M   'P 1'
#
loop_
_entity.id
_entity.type
_entity.pdbx_description
1 polymer ?
#
loop_
_entity_poly.entity_id
_entity_poly.type
_entity_poly.pdbx_seq_one_letter_code
_entity_poly.pdbx_strand_id
1 'polypeptide(L)'
;MFQHIKQTHPDIRAPSVFFKAEHPVLYSEWVTGKSLKVWNSQIPLYKRQTLLKDLAELLLQLWNTAVPPDFMPEQKPRYSAWLTESLDRGLRRTLTGTARWGDAIDYLIMRSMIPKYAGDYDKYTDVGFVHGDLKAYNIIKDDDFHLTGVVDWDWISVAPLPAVIH
;
A
#
# COMPACT_ATOMS: atom_id res chain seq x y z
N MET A 1 -8.70 -3.36 -10.19
CA MET A 1 -8.62 -2.68 -8.88
C MET A 1 -8.35 -1.18 -9.01
N PHE A 2 -7.21 -0.75 -9.56
CA PHE A 2 -6.86 0.69 -9.63
C PHE A 2 -7.93 1.59 -10.31
N GLN A 3 -8.46 1.18 -11.46
CA GLN A 3 -9.53 1.93 -12.16
C GLN A 3 -10.80 2.11 -11.30
N HIS A 4 -11.17 1.11 -10.51
CA HIS A 4 -12.34 1.18 -9.61
C HIS A 4 -12.14 2.24 -8.52
N ILE A 5 -10.94 2.29 -7.92
CA ILE A 5 -10.59 3.34 -6.94
C ILE A 5 -10.63 4.72 -7.59
N LYS A 6 -10.06 4.86 -8.79
CA LYS A 6 -10.10 6.12 -9.55
C LYS A 6 -11.52 6.57 -9.91
N GLN A 7 -12.41 5.64 -10.25
CA GLN A 7 -13.81 5.97 -10.53
C GLN A 7 -14.57 6.38 -9.25
N THR A 8 -14.27 5.74 -8.12
CA THR A 8 -14.90 6.05 -6.83
C THR A 8 -14.40 7.37 -6.25
N HIS A 9 -13.11 7.67 -6.42
CA HIS A 9 -12.46 8.90 -5.99
C HIS A 9 -11.72 9.54 -7.16
N PRO A 10 -12.41 10.29 -8.04
CA PRO A 10 -11.78 10.93 -9.19
C PRO A 10 -10.59 11.84 -8.80
N ASP A 11 -10.73 12.53 -7.67
CA ASP A 11 -9.75 13.48 -7.15
C ASP A 11 -8.65 12.83 -6.29
N ILE A 12 -8.62 11.50 -6.17
CA ILE A 12 -7.49 10.84 -5.47
C ILE A 12 -6.18 11.19 -6.18
N ARG A 13 -5.20 11.63 -5.39
CA ARG A 13 -3.86 12.05 -5.85
C ARG A 13 -3.06 10.83 -6.33
N ALA A 14 -3.45 10.27 -7.47
CA ALA A 14 -2.84 9.16 -8.18
C ALA A 14 -3.01 9.42 -9.69
N PRO A 15 -2.17 8.86 -10.57
CA PRO A 15 -2.32 9.11 -12.00
C PRO A 15 -3.55 8.42 -12.58
N SER A 16 -4.14 8.98 -13.62
CA SER A 16 -5.05 8.21 -14.48
C SER A 16 -4.27 7.21 -15.32
N VAL A 17 -4.90 6.07 -15.65
CA VAL A 17 -4.29 5.03 -16.48
C VAL A 17 -5.14 4.80 -17.72
N PHE A 18 -4.49 4.84 -18.87
CA PHE A 18 -5.09 4.64 -20.18
C PHE A 18 -4.53 3.37 -20.79
N PHE A 19 -5.44 2.45 -21.13
CA PHE A 19 -5.10 1.16 -21.72
C PHE A 19 -5.99 0.92 -22.94
N LYS A 20 -5.41 0.40 -24.02
CA LYS A 20 -6.12 -0.08 -25.20
C LYS A 20 -5.80 -1.56 -25.38
N ALA A 21 -6.82 -2.41 -25.38
CA ALA A 21 -6.65 -3.88 -25.44
C ALA A 21 -5.83 -4.36 -26.66
N GLU A 22 -5.86 -3.60 -27.75
CA GLU A 22 -5.14 -3.88 -29.00
C GLU A 22 -3.62 -3.60 -28.91
N HIS A 23 -3.16 -2.94 -27.85
CA HIS A 23 -1.76 -2.60 -27.63
C HIS A 23 -1.31 -3.01 -26.22
N PRO A 24 -0.19 -3.74 -26.07
CA PRO A 24 0.32 -4.14 -24.76
C PRO A 24 1.06 -2.99 -24.05
N VAL A 25 0.58 -1.75 -24.22
CA VAL A 25 1.19 -0.55 -23.65
C VAL A 25 0.16 0.14 -22.75
N LEU A 26 0.56 0.36 -21.51
CA LEU A 26 -0.19 1.12 -20.53
C LEU A 26 0.39 2.53 -20.48
N TYR A 27 -0.46 3.53 -20.71
CA TYR A 27 -0.08 4.94 -20.56
C TYR A 27 -0.59 5.43 -19.21
N SER A 28 0.23 6.23 -18.53
CA SER A 28 -0.14 6.83 -17.25
C SER A 28 -0.08 8.34 -17.37
N GLU A 29 -1.02 9.02 -16.72
CA GLU A 29 -1.01 10.46 -16.58
C GLU A 29 0.30 10.93 -15.95
N TRP A 30 0.86 12.00 -16.52
CA TRP A 30 2.08 12.59 -15.98
C TRP A 30 1.78 13.32 -14.67
N VAL A 31 2.29 12.78 -13.56
CA VAL A 31 2.18 13.43 -12.23
C VAL A 31 3.26 14.50 -12.10
N THR A 32 2.85 15.76 -12.01
CA THR A 32 3.76 16.90 -11.86
C THR A 32 4.44 16.86 -10.50
N GLY A 33 5.74 17.19 -10.44
CA GLY A 33 6.49 17.30 -9.20
C GLY A 33 7.74 16.42 -9.20
N LYS A 34 8.23 16.12 -8.01
CA LYS A 34 9.42 15.29 -7.80
C LYS A 34 9.14 14.23 -6.75
N SER A 35 9.71 13.05 -6.96
CA SER A 35 9.76 12.00 -5.95
C SER A 35 10.34 12.53 -4.63
N LEU A 36 9.74 12.14 -3.51
CA LEU A 36 10.20 12.50 -2.17
C LEU A 36 11.63 12.01 -1.93
N LYS A 37 11.96 10.79 -2.40
CA LYS A 37 13.26 10.08 -2.30
C LYS A 37 13.76 9.83 -0.87
N VAL A 38 13.84 10.88 -0.05
CA VAL A 38 14.34 10.85 1.32
C VAL A 38 13.28 11.42 2.25
N TRP A 39 13.00 10.71 3.35
CA TRP A 39 12.10 11.17 4.41
C TRP A 39 12.82 11.08 5.76
N ASN A 40 13.20 12.23 6.33
CA ASN A 40 13.93 12.29 7.59
C ASN A 40 13.70 13.63 8.33
N SER A 41 14.32 13.79 9.51
CA SER A 41 14.20 14.98 10.36
C SER A 41 14.90 16.24 9.84
N GLN A 42 15.72 16.14 8.78
CA GLN A 42 16.34 17.30 8.14
C GLN A 42 15.32 18.12 7.33
N ILE A 43 14.20 17.51 6.95
CA ILE A 43 13.08 18.23 6.32
C ILE A 43 12.38 19.08 7.40
N PRO A 44 12.14 20.38 7.15
CA PRO A 44 11.44 21.25 8.08
C PRO A 44 10.11 20.67 8.54
N LEU A 45 9.80 20.82 9.84
CA LEU A 45 8.62 20.21 10.45
C LEU A 45 7.33 20.59 9.71
N TYR A 46 7.15 21.86 9.36
CA TYR A 46 5.95 22.32 8.66
C TYR A 46 5.77 21.62 7.31
N LYS A 47 6.84 21.43 6.54
CA LYS A 47 6.81 20.68 5.26
C LYS A 47 6.46 19.21 5.46
N ARG A 48 6.99 18.59 6.52
CA ARG A 48 6.62 17.23 6.88
C ARG A 48 5.13 17.12 7.25
N GLN A 49 4.61 18.08 8.01
CA GLN A 49 3.20 18.14 8.38
C GLN A 49 2.30 18.33 7.16
N THR A 50 2.66 19.23 6.23
CA THR A 50 1.94 19.42 4.96
C THR A 50 1.81 18.10 4.21
N LEU A 51 2.93 17.41 3.96
CA LEU A 51 2.92 16.15 3.22
C LEU A 51 2.12 15.06 3.96
N LEU A 52 2.28 14.93 5.28
CA LEU A 52 1.57 13.93 6.07
C LEU A 52 0.05 14.17 6.06
N LYS A 53 -0.39 15.44 6.07
CA LYS A 53 -1.81 15.76 5.94
C LYS A 53 -2.35 15.30 4.58
N ASP A 54 -1.66 15.65 3.50
CA ASP A 54 -2.09 15.29 2.16
C ASP A 54 -2.06 13.77 1.92
N LEU A 55 -1.08 13.08 2.48
CA LEU A 55 -0.97 11.63 2.42
C LEU A 55 -2.08 10.95 3.24
N ALA A 56 -2.43 11.48 4.40
CA ALA A 56 -3.55 10.98 5.20
C ALA A 56 -4.88 11.10 4.43
N GLU A 57 -5.11 12.22 3.73
CA GLU A 57 -6.29 12.39 2.87
C GLU A 57 -6.35 11.31 1.77
N LEU A 58 -5.23 11.03 1.09
CA LEU A 58 -5.16 9.96 0.09
C LEU A 58 -5.42 8.58 0.70
N LEU A 59 -4.79 8.27 1.84
CA LEU A 59 -4.95 6.99 2.51
C LEU A 59 -6.39 6.77 2.97
N LEU A 60 -7.04 7.82 3.50
CA LEU A 60 -8.45 7.75 3.89
C LEU A 60 -9.37 7.48 2.69
N GLN A 61 -9.11 8.09 1.52
CA GLN A 61 -9.87 7.76 0.30
C GLN A 61 -9.66 6.30 -0.10
N LEU A 62 -8.40 5.84 -0.12
CA LEU A 62 -8.06 4.46 -0.47
C LEU A 62 -8.73 3.44 0.48
N TRP A 63 -8.63 3.65 1.79
CA TRP A 63 -9.13 2.74 2.81
C TRP A 63 -10.66 2.70 2.89
N ASN A 64 -11.34 3.81 2.54
CA ASN A 64 -12.80 3.87 2.50
C ASN A 64 -13.38 3.45 1.15
N THR A 65 -12.56 3.12 0.15
CA THR A 65 -13.06 2.59 -1.12
C THR A 65 -13.59 1.18 -0.88
N ALA A 66 -14.90 0.99 -1.06
CA ALA A 66 -15.50 -0.34 -1.00
C ALA A 66 -14.90 -1.25 -2.07
N VAL A 67 -14.45 -2.43 -1.65
CA VAL A 67 -13.90 -3.42 -2.58
C VAL A 67 -15.08 -4.16 -3.25
N PRO A 68 -15.16 -4.17 -4.59
CA PRO A 68 -16.27 -4.77 -5.31
C PRO A 68 -16.22 -6.31 -5.23
N PRO A 69 -17.34 -7.00 -5.48
CA PRO A 69 -17.43 -8.47 -5.41
C PRO A 69 -16.38 -9.19 -6.25
N ASP A 70 -16.06 -8.68 -7.44
CA ASP A 70 -15.08 -9.28 -8.36
C ASP A 70 -13.64 -9.31 -7.81
N PHE A 71 -13.35 -8.48 -6.80
CA PHE A 71 -12.05 -8.42 -6.12
C PHE A 71 -12.11 -8.97 -4.70
N MET A 72 -13.25 -9.51 -4.26
CA MET A 72 -13.35 -10.14 -2.95
C MET A 72 -12.57 -11.46 -2.91
N PRO A 73 -11.75 -11.69 -1.87
CA PRO A 73 -11.21 -13.02 -1.65
C PRO A 73 -12.35 -13.99 -1.31
N GLU A 74 -12.30 -15.22 -1.84
CA GLU A 74 -13.31 -16.27 -1.62
C GLU A 74 -13.56 -16.52 -0.13
N GLN A 75 -12.51 -16.41 0.68
CA GLN A 75 -12.58 -16.39 2.13
C GLN A 75 -11.93 -15.11 2.64
N LYS A 76 -12.68 -14.30 3.40
CA LYS A 76 -12.15 -13.10 4.04
C LYS A 76 -11.07 -13.53 5.04
N PRO A 77 -9.78 -13.26 4.79
CA PRO A 77 -8.73 -13.80 5.62
C PRO A 77 -8.74 -13.10 6.97
N ARG A 78 -8.58 -13.87 8.06
CA ARG A 78 -8.27 -13.30 9.36
C ARG A 78 -6.94 -12.56 9.29
N TYR A 79 -6.78 -11.52 10.09
CA TYR A 79 -5.55 -10.73 10.11
C TYR A 79 -4.34 -11.59 10.50
N SER A 80 -4.47 -12.45 11.51
CA SER A 80 -3.44 -13.39 11.95
C SER A 80 -3.00 -14.35 10.83
N ALA A 81 -3.96 -14.89 10.08
CA ALA A 81 -3.69 -15.78 8.95
C ALA A 81 -2.97 -15.04 7.81
N TRP A 82 -3.45 -13.84 7.47
CA TRP A 82 -2.81 -13.00 6.46
C TRP A 82 -1.38 -12.62 6.85
N LEU A 83 -1.14 -12.26 8.11
CA LEU A 83 0.18 -11.90 8.62
C LEU A 83 1.12 -13.12 8.63
N THR A 84 0.60 -14.28 9.02
CA THR A 84 1.34 -15.55 8.98
C THR A 84 1.82 -15.86 7.57
N GLU A 85 0.92 -15.84 6.58
CA GLU A 85 1.28 -16.08 5.18
C GLU A 85 2.26 -15.03 4.64
N SER A 86 2.12 -13.77 5.07
CA SER A 86 3.02 -12.69 4.66
C SER A 86 4.45 -12.90 5.18
N LEU A 87 4.59 -13.31 6.44
CA LEU A 87 5.89 -13.66 7.02
C LEU A 87 6.45 -14.97 6.43
N ASP A 88 5.59 -15.97 6.20
CA ASP A 88 6.00 -17.26 5.60
C ASP A 88 6.51 -17.07 4.16
N ARG A 89 5.92 -16.15 3.38
CA ARG A 89 6.48 -15.76 2.06
C ARG A 89 7.87 -15.14 2.19
N GLY A 90 8.10 -14.28 3.19
CA GLY A 90 9.42 -13.69 3.47
C GLY A 90 10.45 -14.75 3.88
N LEU A 91 10.07 -15.64 4.79
CA LEU A 91 10.90 -16.75 5.23
C LEU A 91 11.29 -17.68 4.07
N ARG A 92 10.32 -18.10 3.24
CA ARG A 92 10.58 -18.94 2.07
C ARG A 92 11.57 -18.28 1.10
N ARG A 93 11.43 -16.98 0.82
CA ARG A 93 12.39 -16.24 -0.03
C ARG A 93 13.80 -16.21 0.56
N THR A 94 13.89 -16.09 1.89
CA THR A 94 15.18 -16.09 2.59
C THR A 94 15.86 -17.45 2.49
N LEU A 95 15.12 -18.52 2.76
CA LEU A 95 15.62 -19.89 2.68
C LEU A 95 16.00 -20.31 1.25
N THR A 96 15.34 -19.75 0.22
CA THR A 96 15.68 -20.01 -1.19
C THR A 96 16.75 -19.09 -1.75
N GLY A 97 17.31 -18.18 -0.95
CA GLY A 97 18.35 -17.23 -1.39
C GLY A 97 17.86 -16.16 -2.37
N THR A 98 16.54 -15.91 -2.42
CA THR A 98 15.94 -14.90 -3.32
C THR A 98 15.49 -13.63 -2.59
N ALA A 99 15.61 -13.60 -1.26
CA ALA A 99 15.31 -12.41 -0.46
C ALA A 99 16.32 -11.29 -0.74
N ARG A 100 15.80 -10.07 -0.90
CA ARG A 100 16.62 -8.84 -0.95
C ARG A 100 16.81 -8.21 0.44
N TRP A 101 15.96 -8.58 1.39
CA TRP A 101 15.86 -7.98 2.73
C TRP A 101 15.34 -9.03 3.73
N GLY A 102 15.67 -8.83 5.01
CA GLY A 102 15.23 -9.69 6.12
C GLY A 102 16.15 -10.88 6.40
N ASP A 103 16.00 -11.46 7.60
CA ASP A 103 16.69 -12.67 8.03
C ASP A 103 15.69 -13.75 8.46
N ALA A 104 16.07 -15.02 8.33
CA ALA A 104 15.19 -16.15 8.66
C ALA A 104 14.81 -16.16 10.15
N ILE A 105 15.74 -15.80 11.04
CA ILE A 105 15.50 -15.73 12.48
C ILE A 105 14.49 -14.62 12.79
N ASP A 106 14.65 -13.44 12.19
CA ASP A 106 13.72 -12.33 12.37
C ASP A 106 12.29 -12.71 11.94
N TYR A 107 12.14 -13.39 10.81
CA TYR A 107 10.84 -13.89 10.37
C TYR A 107 10.22 -14.90 11.35
N LEU A 108 11.01 -15.83 11.89
CA LEU A 108 10.54 -16.79 12.89
C LEU A 108 10.13 -16.11 14.21
N ILE A 109 10.90 -15.12 14.67
CA ILE A 109 10.57 -14.32 15.85
C ILE A 109 9.26 -13.57 15.63
N MET A 110 9.14 -12.80 14.55
CA MET A 110 7.92 -12.06 14.22
C MET A 110 6.71 -13.00 14.10
N ARG A 111 6.88 -14.16 13.48
CA ARG A 111 5.81 -15.17 13.34
C ARG A 111 5.35 -15.71 14.69
N SER A 112 6.26 -15.95 15.63
CA SER A 112 5.92 -16.42 16.98
C SER A 112 5.12 -15.40 17.79
N MET A 113 5.25 -14.11 17.45
CA MET A 113 4.58 -13.00 18.13
C MET A 113 3.14 -12.78 17.63
N ILE A 114 2.73 -13.36 16.49
CA ILE A 114 1.41 -13.13 15.88
C ILE A 114 0.25 -13.31 16.86
N PRO A 115 0.16 -14.37 17.69
CA PRO A 115 -0.98 -14.53 18.59
C PRO A 115 -1.18 -13.34 19.54
N LYS A 116 -0.08 -12.69 19.94
CA LYS A 116 -0.09 -11.52 20.82
C LYS A 116 -0.55 -10.24 20.12
N TYR A 117 -0.15 -10.03 18.86
CA TYR A 117 -0.41 -8.77 18.14
C TYR A 117 -1.63 -8.82 17.23
N ALA A 118 -2.02 -9.99 16.73
CA ALA A 118 -3.09 -10.13 15.75
C ALA A 118 -4.41 -10.68 16.33
N GLY A 119 -4.37 -11.36 17.48
CA GLY A 119 -5.52 -12.06 18.05
C GLY A 119 -6.76 -11.16 18.24
N ASP A 120 -6.56 -9.95 18.78
CA ASP A 120 -7.65 -8.99 19.02
C ASP A 120 -8.22 -8.38 17.73
N TYR A 121 -7.48 -8.48 16.62
CA TYR A 121 -7.87 -7.91 15.33
C TYR A 121 -8.55 -8.92 14.41
N ASP A 122 -8.50 -10.22 14.72
CA ASP A 122 -9.19 -11.25 13.94
C ASP A 122 -10.72 -11.12 13.96
N LYS A 123 -11.26 -10.33 14.90
CA LYS A 123 -12.68 -9.95 14.91
C LYS A 123 -13.07 -9.04 13.74
N TYR A 124 -12.12 -8.33 13.14
CA TYR A 124 -12.37 -7.48 11.98
C TYR A 124 -12.25 -8.33 10.71
N THR A 125 -13.40 -8.62 10.11
CA THR A 125 -13.48 -9.44 8.90
C THR A 125 -13.47 -8.63 7.62
N ASP A 126 -13.62 -7.31 7.71
CA ASP A 126 -13.62 -6.45 6.52
C ASP A 126 -12.25 -6.36 5.86
N VAL A 127 -12.26 -5.99 4.59
CA VAL A 127 -11.07 -5.88 3.76
C VAL A 127 -11.06 -4.53 3.05
N GLY A 128 -9.87 -4.07 2.68
CA GLY A 128 -9.66 -2.83 1.96
C GLY A 128 -8.54 -2.94 0.94
N PHE A 129 -8.37 -1.89 0.14
CA PHE A 129 -7.26 -1.81 -0.80
C PHE A 129 -5.98 -1.33 -0.11
N VAL A 130 -4.86 -1.95 -0.45
CA VAL A 130 -3.51 -1.51 -0.07
C VAL A 130 -2.70 -1.21 -1.33
N HIS A 131 -1.89 -0.16 -1.29
CA HIS A 131 -1.01 0.22 -2.41
C HIS A 131 0.04 -0.86 -2.73
N GLY A 132 0.56 -1.54 -1.71
CA GLY A 132 1.52 -2.65 -1.82
C GLY A 132 3.00 -2.26 -1.90
N ASP A 133 3.32 -1.09 -2.46
CA ASP A 133 4.70 -0.56 -2.51
C ASP A 133 4.79 0.95 -2.20
N LEU A 134 4.14 1.38 -1.11
CA LEU A 134 4.11 2.79 -0.72
C LEU A 134 5.42 3.18 -0.02
N LYS A 135 6.40 3.62 -0.81
CA LYS A 135 7.70 4.10 -0.33
C LYS A 135 7.98 5.52 -0.81
N ALA A 136 8.96 6.20 -0.20
CA ALA A 136 9.32 7.59 -0.52
C ALA A 136 9.60 7.84 -2.01
N TYR A 137 10.05 6.82 -2.75
CA TYR A 137 10.28 6.97 -4.19
C TYR A 137 8.97 7.12 -4.99
N ASN A 138 7.89 6.50 -4.52
CA ASN A 138 6.58 6.45 -5.18
C ASN A 138 5.65 7.59 -4.76
N ILE A 139 6.11 8.45 -3.84
CA ILE A 139 5.41 9.66 -3.37
C ILE A 139 5.95 10.86 -4.14
N ILE A 140 5.10 11.51 -4.94
CA ILE A 140 5.43 12.70 -5.73
C ILE A 140 4.88 13.94 -5.02
N LYS A 141 5.73 14.95 -4.88
CA LYS A 141 5.40 16.22 -4.21
C LYS A 141 5.86 17.42 -5.03
N ASP A 142 5.25 18.56 -4.78
CA ASP A 142 5.74 19.85 -5.29
C ASP A 142 6.88 20.44 -4.42
N ASP A 143 7.26 21.69 -4.69
CA ASP A 143 8.33 22.38 -3.98
C ASP A 143 7.91 22.83 -2.56
N ASP A 144 6.60 22.98 -2.31
CA ASP A 144 5.98 23.32 -1.03
C ASP A 144 5.63 22.09 -0.17
N PHE A 145 5.94 20.89 -0.67
CA PHE A 145 5.69 19.60 -0.03
C PHE A 145 4.23 19.19 0.03
N HIS A 146 3.39 19.76 -0.83
CA HIS A 146 2.09 19.17 -1.10
C HIS A 146 2.24 17.89 -1.91
N LEU A 147 1.41 16.89 -1.58
CA LEU A 147 1.33 15.67 -2.36
C LEU A 147 0.68 15.99 -3.71
N THR A 148 1.36 15.68 -4.80
CA THR A 148 0.81 15.83 -6.15
C THR A 148 0.39 14.49 -6.74
N GLY A 149 0.98 13.40 -6.28
CA GLY A 149 0.46 12.06 -6.57
C GLY A 149 1.26 10.93 -5.96
N VAL A 150 0.64 9.76 -5.87
CA VAL A 150 1.28 8.47 -5.60
C VAL A 150 1.28 7.63 -6.87
N VAL A 151 2.41 7.06 -7.24
CA VAL A 151 2.63 6.28 -8.47
C VAL A 151 3.03 4.83 -8.16
N ASP A 152 3.19 4.00 -9.19
CA ASP A 152 3.65 2.60 -9.06
C ASP A 152 2.66 1.70 -8.29
N TRP A 153 1.44 1.62 -8.84
CA TRP A 153 0.31 0.88 -8.27
C TRP A 153 0.27 -0.61 -8.67
N ASP A 154 1.34 -1.16 -9.26
CA ASP A 154 1.37 -2.53 -9.76
C ASP A 154 1.21 -3.59 -8.65
N TRP A 155 1.52 -3.20 -7.41
CA TRP A 155 1.41 -4.05 -6.22
C TRP A 155 0.09 -3.87 -5.46
N ILE A 156 -0.88 -3.19 -6.06
CA ILE A 156 -2.19 -3.01 -5.44
C ILE A 156 -2.83 -4.37 -5.13
N SER A 157 -3.36 -4.51 -3.91
CA SER A 157 -4.01 -5.75 -3.50
C SER A 157 -5.11 -5.49 -2.48
N VAL A 158 -5.86 -6.54 -2.16
CA VAL A 158 -6.90 -6.54 -1.13
C VAL A 158 -6.35 -7.25 0.10
N ALA A 159 -6.50 -6.65 1.27
CA ALA A 159 -6.02 -7.20 2.54
C ALA A 159 -7.03 -6.97 3.66
N PRO A 160 -6.96 -7.72 4.77
CA PRO A 160 -7.76 -7.45 5.97
C PRO A 160 -7.60 -6.02 6.43
N LEU A 161 -8.68 -5.42 6.94
CA LEU A 161 -8.67 -4.01 7.34
C LEU A 161 -7.50 -3.63 8.28
N PRO A 162 -7.11 -4.44 9.29
CA PRO A 162 -5.96 -4.15 10.14
C PRO A 162 -4.60 -4.17 9.41
N ALA A 163 -4.52 -4.81 8.24
CA ALA A 163 -3.33 -4.82 7.39
C ALA A 163 -3.28 -3.65 6.40
N VAL A 164 -4.42 -2.98 6.18
CA VAL A 164 -4.55 -1.88 5.22
C VAL A 164 -4.24 -0.53 5.89
N ILE A 165 -4.59 -0.39 7.16
CA ILE A 165 -4.34 0.79 8.00
C ILE A 165 -2.93 0.67 8.59
N HIS A 166 -2.03 1.59 8.24
CA HIS A 166 -0.65 1.65 8.70
C HIS A 166 -0.37 2.92 9.52
#